data_AF-A0AAQ2Y5M2-F1
#
_entry.id   AF-A0AAQ2Y5M2-F1
#
_cell.length_a   1.000
_cell.length_b   1.000
_cell.length_c   1.000
_cell.angle_alpha   90.00
_cell.angle_beta   90.00
_cell.angle_gamma   90.00
#
_symmetry.space_group_name_H-M   'P 1'
#
loop_
_entity.id
_entity.type
_entity.pdbx_description
1 polymer ?
#
loop_
_entity_poly.entity_id
_entity_poly.type
_entity_poly.pdbx_seq_one_letter_code
_entity_poly.pdbx_strand_id
1 'polypeptide(L)'
;MDANAMMSLKIKTTFVLALATFSPYFTYAGELYCNGKVENVYVEPNGNVIIKGAWRDHWTRICNTKEDDTVTCSLWASYAATAVKDNLDVTVRYMVNDGSTCTTLPTYSDSPKPSYFMLYNPTL
;
A
#
# COMPACT_ATOMS: atom_id res chain seq x y z
N MET A 1 -35.17 -66.32 -25.23
CA MET A 1 -36.12 -65.26 -24.83
C MET A 1 -36.37 -65.51 -23.35
N ASP A 2 -35.86 -64.75 -22.39
CA ASP A 2 -35.29 -63.40 -22.42
C ASP A 2 -34.21 -63.26 -21.33
N ALA A 3 -33.15 -62.55 -21.69
CA ALA A 3 -32.19 -62.00 -20.76
C ALA A 3 -32.75 -60.68 -20.23
N ASN A 4 -32.68 -60.44 -18.92
CA ASN A 4 -32.12 -59.20 -18.40
C ASN A 4 -32.00 -59.24 -16.88
N ALA A 5 -30.74 -59.32 -16.46
CA ALA A 5 -30.29 -59.09 -15.12
C ALA A 5 -30.28 -57.59 -14.80
N MET A 6 -30.44 -57.34 -13.49
CA MET A 6 -29.74 -56.32 -12.71
C MET A 6 -29.92 -54.82 -13.01
N MET A 7 -30.38 -54.17 -11.94
CA MET A 7 -29.72 -53.02 -11.32
C MET A 7 -30.03 -51.62 -11.91
N SER A 8 -30.91 -50.91 -11.20
CA SER A 8 -30.70 -49.48 -10.96
C SER A 8 -31.52 -49.06 -9.74
N LEU A 9 -30.84 -49.03 -8.60
CA LEU A 9 -31.30 -48.41 -7.36
C LEU A 9 -31.50 -46.92 -7.64
N LYS A 10 -32.75 -46.48 -7.78
CA LYS A 10 -33.09 -45.08 -8.08
C LYS A 10 -32.79 -44.19 -6.87
N ILE A 11 -31.59 -43.61 -6.84
CA ILE A 11 -31.15 -42.60 -5.89
C ILE A 11 -32.08 -41.38 -6.02
N LYS A 12 -33.06 -41.29 -5.13
CA LYS A 12 -33.94 -40.12 -4.96
C LYS A 12 -33.49 -39.33 -3.74
N THR A 13 -32.40 -38.56 -3.81
CA THR A 13 -32.12 -37.60 -2.72
C THR A 13 -31.20 -36.47 -3.19
N THR A 14 -31.81 -35.30 -3.37
CA THR A 14 -31.25 -33.97 -3.07
C THR A 14 -30.05 -33.51 -3.88
N PHE A 15 -30.34 -32.82 -4.99
CA PHE A 15 -29.45 -31.81 -5.58
C PHE A 15 -29.35 -30.64 -4.58
N VAL A 16 -28.38 -30.69 -3.67
CA VAL A 16 -28.04 -29.56 -2.80
C VAL A 16 -27.39 -28.50 -3.69
N LEU A 17 -28.04 -27.33 -3.78
CA LEU A 17 -27.48 -26.08 -4.30
C LEU A 17 -26.08 -25.84 -3.72
N ALA A 18 -25.03 -26.05 -4.53
CA ALA A 18 -23.66 -25.68 -4.20
C ALA A 18 -23.15 -24.61 -5.18
N LEU A 19 -23.93 -23.53 -5.34
CA LEU A 19 -23.61 -22.43 -6.26
C LEU A 19 -23.84 -21.05 -5.60
N ALA A 20 -23.37 -20.87 -4.36
CA ALA A 20 -23.64 -19.66 -3.57
C ALA A 20 -22.48 -19.15 -2.70
N THR A 21 -21.21 -19.36 -3.06
CA THR A 21 -20.08 -18.73 -2.32
C THR A 21 -18.90 -18.37 -3.23
N PHE A 22 -19.14 -17.74 -4.37
CA PHE A 22 -18.11 -16.94 -5.04
C PHE A 22 -18.46 -15.46 -4.85
N SER A 23 -18.34 -14.99 -3.60
CA SER A 23 -18.37 -13.57 -3.30
C SER A 23 -17.05 -12.99 -3.80
N PRO A 24 -17.02 -12.11 -4.81
CA PRO A 24 -15.80 -11.34 -5.07
C PRO A 24 -15.55 -10.48 -3.82
N TYR A 25 -14.50 -10.80 -3.06
CA TYR A 25 -13.99 -9.90 -2.04
C TYR A 25 -13.45 -8.68 -2.76
N PHE A 26 -14.26 -7.63 -2.89
CA PHE A 26 -13.77 -6.33 -3.30
C PHE A 26 -12.87 -5.82 -2.18
N THR A 27 -11.55 -5.95 -2.36
CA THR A 27 -10.59 -5.26 -1.49
C THR A 27 -10.65 -3.79 -1.86
N TYR A 28 -11.22 -2.96 -1.00
CA TYR A 28 -11.14 -1.52 -1.16
C TYR A 28 -9.70 -1.09 -0.86
N ALA A 29 -9.17 -0.17 -1.67
CA ALA A 29 -7.93 0.51 -1.33
C ALA A 29 -8.26 1.51 -0.20
N GLY A 30 -7.79 1.21 1.00
CA GLY A 30 -7.83 2.11 2.14
C GLY A 30 -6.86 3.28 1.96
N GLU A 31 -7.34 4.48 2.30
CA GLU A 31 -6.49 5.65 2.39
C GLU A 31 -5.73 5.64 3.71
N LEU A 32 -4.40 5.71 3.65
CA LEU A 32 -3.54 5.79 4.83
C LEU A 32 -2.79 7.11 4.83
N TYR A 33 -2.91 7.86 5.92
CA TYR A 33 -2.24 9.15 6.13
C TYR A 33 -1.20 9.02 7.22
N CYS A 34 0.07 9.20 6.86
CA CYS A 34 1.17 9.25 7.82
C CYS A 34 1.60 10.70 8.02
N ASN A 35 1.40 11.18 9.24
CA ASN A 35 1.62 12.57 9.62
C ASN A 35 2.74 12.66 10.65
N GLY A 36 3.55 13.71 10.56
CA GLY A 36 4.54 14.05 11.57
C GLY A 36 5.82 14.61 10.97
N LYS A 37 6.89 14.59 11.76
CA LYS A 37 8.22 15.04 11.32
C LYS A 37 8.91 14.02 10.43
N VAL A 38 9.73 14.50 9.51
CA VAL A 38 10.78 13.71 8.88
C VAL A 38 12.05 13.89 9.71
N GLU A 39 12.58 12.80 10.27
CA GLU A 39 13.82 12.81 11.04
C GLU A 39 15.04 12.92 10.11
N ASN A 40 15.02 12.17 9.01
CA ASN A 40 16.12 12.09 8.06
C ASN A 40 15.62 11.86 6.64
N VAL A 41 16.40 12.31 5.65
CA VAL A 41 16.20 12.03 4.23
C VAL A 41 17.55 11.80 3.56
N TYR A 42 17.60 10.88 2.59
CA TYR A 42 18.74 10.73 1.70
C TYR A 42 18.30 10.32 0.29
N VAL A 43 19.17 10.53 -0.69
CA VAL A 43 18.99 10.11 -2.08
C VAL A 43 20.13 9.17 -2.45
N GLU A 44 19.80 7.97 -2.91
CA GLU A 44 20.79 6.97 -3.35
C GLU A 44 21.26 7.24 -4.79
N PRO A 45 22.45 6.74 -5.19
CA PRO A 45 22.91 6.86 -6.58
C PRO A 45 21.97 6.23 -7.62
N ASN A 46 21.15 5.26 -7.23
CA ASN A 46 20.13 4.64 -8.08
C ASN A 46 18.86 5.52 -8.24
N GLY A 47 18.79 6.68 -7.57
CA GLY A 47 17.69 7.63 -7.64
C GLY A 47 16.63 7.47 -6.54
N ASN A 48 16.72 6.46 -5.67
CA ASN A 48 15.76 6.29 -4.58
C ASN A 48 15.81 7.47 -3.61
N VAL A 49 14.66 8.08 -3.37
CA VAL A 49 14.46 9.08 -2.31
C VAL A 49 13.87 8.36 -1.10
N ILE A 50 14.59 8.39 0.02
CA ILE A 50 14.27 7.60 1.20
C ILE A 50 14.17 8.54 2.40
N ILE A 51 13.11 8.37 3.20
CA ILE A 51 12.87 9.14 4.43
C ILE A 51 12.81 8.22 5.66
N LYS A 52 13.11 8.80 6.82
CA LYS A 52 12.75 8.26 8.12
C LYS A 52 11.75 9.21 8.79
N GLY A 53 10.49 8.81 8.91
CA GLY A 53 9.44 9.62 9.52
C GLY A 53 9.25 9.27 11.00
N ALA A 54 8.98 10.27 11.85
CA ALA A 54 8.80 10.05 13.29
C ALA A 54 7.59 9.15 13.64
N TRP A 55 6.67 8.96 12.69
CA TRP A 55 5.54 8.03 12.82
C TRP A 55 5.94 6.55 12.74
N ARG A 56 7.19 6.24 12.40
CA ARG A 56 7.71 4.87 12.30
C ARG A 56 9.24 4.82 12.39
N ASP A 57 9.79 3.95 13.21
CA ASP A 57 11.25 3.74 13.32
C ASP A 57 11.86 2.90 12.16
N HIS A 58 11.49 3.19 10.92
CA HIS A 58 12.04 2.52 9.72
C HIS A 58 12.17 3.47 8.53
N TRP A 59 13.12 3.15 7.67
CA TRP A 59 13.33 3.83 6.39
C TRP A 59 12.27 3.43 5.37
N THR A 60 11.74 4.42 4.65
CA THR A 60 10.69 4.23 3.65
C THR A 60 11.10 4.93 2.36
N ARG A 61 11.06 4.21 1.24
CA ARG A 61 11.24 4.82 -0.08
C ARG A 61 9.97 5.56 -0.46
N ILE A 62 10.07 6.83 -0.81
CA ILE A 62 8.90 7.63 -1.24
C ILE A 62 8.79 7.76 -2.76
N CYS A 63 9.90 7.73 -3.49
CA CYS A 63 9.90 7.72 -4.96
C CYS A 63 11.30 7.39 -5.48
N ASN A 64 11.45 7.28 -6.80
CA ASN A 64 12.74 7.19 -7.48
C ASN A 64 12.85 8.28 -8.56
N THR A 65 13.92 9.08 -8.53
CA THR A 65 14.12 10.22 -9.45
C THR A 65 14.42 9.83 -10.90
N LYS A 66 14.63 8.55 -11.19
CA LYS A 66 14.92 8.00 -12.52
C LYS A 66 13.79 7.14 -13.10
N GLU A 67 12.92 6.60 -12.24
CA GLU A 67 11.85 5.66 -12.63
C GLU A 67 10.44 6.23 -12.46
N ASP A 68 10.21 7.04 -11.41
CA ASP A 68 8.95 7.74 -11.21
C ASP A 68 8.94 9.07 -11.98
N ASP A 69 7.84 9.84 -11.89
CA ASP A 69 7.81 11.21 -12.42
C ASP A 69 8.95 12.04 -11.81
N THR A 70 10.00 12.28 -12.61
CA THR A 70 11.27 12.84 -12.15
C THR A 70 11.09 14.22 -11.52
N VAL A 71 10.20 15.04 -12.08
CA VAL A 71 9.94 16.40 -11.57
C VAL A 71 9.28 16.31 -10.19
N THR A 72 8.20 15.54 -10.06
CA THR A 72 7.49 15.35 -8.80
C THR A 72 8.40 14.75 -7.73
N CYS A 73 9.17 13.71 -8.09
CA CYS A 73 10.05 13.05 -7.13
C CYS A 73 11.19 13.97 -6.66
N SER A 74 11.75 14.80 -7.55
CA SER A 74 12.77 15.78 -7.19
C SER A 74 12.21 16.89 -6.28
N LEU A 75 10.95 17.31 -6.51
CA LEU A 75 10.24 18.22 -5.62
C LEU A 75 9.98 17.60 -4.26
N TRP A 76 9.57 16.34 -4.19
CA TRP A 76 9.37 15.64 -2.91
C TRP A 76 10.67 15.46 -2.14
N ALA A 77 11.79 15.18 -2.80
CA ALA A 77 13.11 15.17 -2.17
C ALA A 77 13.43 16.55 -1.55
N SER A 78 13.12 17.63 -2.26
CA SER A 78 13.29 18.99 -1.76
C SER A 78 12.37 19.29 -0.58
N TYR A 79 11.10 18.86 -0.62
CA TYR A 79 10.16 19.02 0.50
C TYR A 79 10.62 18.26 1.75
N ALA A 80 11.11 17.04 1.60
CA ALA A 80 11.64 16.26 2.71
C ALA A 80 12.90 16.92 3.32
N ALA A 81 13.82 17.42 2.48
CA ALA A 81 15.00 18.15 2.95
C ALA A 81 14.62 19.44 3.71
N THR A 82 13.64 20.19 3.20
CA THR A 82 13.10 21.37 3.89
C THR A 82 12.43 20.99 5.21
N ALA A 83 11.64 19.91 5.23
CA ALA A 83 11.00 19.42 6.45
C ALA A 83 12.01 19.13 7.57
N VAL A 84 13.12 18.47 7.22
CA VAL A 84 14.22 18.20 8.15
C VAL A 84 14.90 19.48 8.60
N LYS A 85 15.29 20.34 7.65
CA LYS A 85 16.04 21.57 7.93
C LYS A 85 15.27 22.54 8.82
N ASP A 86 14.00 22.76 8.50
CA ASP A 86 13.16 23.79 9.13
C ASP A 86 12.25 23.20 10.22
N ASN A 87 12.41 21.91 10.54
CA ASN A 87 11.61 21.17 11.53
C ASN A 87 10.10 21.32 11.28
N LEU A 88 9.65 21.12 10.03
CA LEU A 88 8.25 21.20 9.62
C LEU A 88 7.58 19.84 9.63
N ASP A 89 6.24 19.83 9.64
CA ASP A 89 5.48 18.59 9.53
C ASP A 89 5.23 18.23 8.06
N VAL A 90 5.03 16.93 7.82
CA VAL A 90 4.58 16.42 6.53
C VAL A 90 3.38 15.51 6.68
N THR A 91 2.59 15.42 5.63
CA THR A 91 1.60 14.35 5.43
C THR A 91 1.98 13.55 4.20
N VAL A 92 2.13 12.25 4.38
CA VAL A 92 2.34 11.29 3.30
C VAL A 92 1.11 10.42 3.18
N ARG A 93 0.41 10.50 2.04
CA ARG A 93 -0.81 9.71 1.81
C ARG A 93 -0.49 8.53 0.92
N TYR A 94 -0.90 7.34 1.34
CA TYR A 94 -0.76 6.09 0.59
C TYR A 94 -2.13 5.53 0.21
N MET A 95 -2.19 4.87 -0.94
CA MET A 95 -3.32 4.01 -1.32
C MET A 95 -2.87 2.57 -1.08
N VAL A 96 -3.39 1.93 -0.04
CA VAL A 96 -2.95 0.61 0.43
C VAL A 96 -4.16 -0.27 0.75
N ASN A 97 -3.94 -1.56 1.02
CA ASN A 97 -5.04 -2.43 1.43
C ASN A 97 -5.55 -2.05 2.82
N ASP A 98 -6.83 -2.31 3.08
CA ASP A 98 -7.45 -2.14 4.40
C ASP A 98 -6.65 -2.85 5.50
N GLY A 99 -6.53 -2.19 6.66
CA GLY A 99 -5.76 -2.66 7.81
C GLY A 99 -4.27 -2.27 7.80
N SER A 100 -3.77 -1.64 6.73
CA SER A 100 -2.42 -1.07 6.73
C SER A 100 -2.31 0.12 7.69
N THR A 101 -1.20 0.22 8.39
CA THR A 101 -0.90 1.34 9.30
C THR A 101 0.45 1.94 8.94
N CYS A 102 0.71 3.17 9.37
CA CYS A 102 2.01 3.82 9.15
C CYS A 102 3.19 2.99 9.70
N THR A 103 2.98 2.24 10.77
CA THR A 103 4.00 1.36 11.37
C THR A 103 4.19 0.05 10.61
N THR A 104 3.19 -0.44 9.89
CA THR A 104 3.19 -1.74 9.19
C THR A 104 3.42 -1.63 7.69
N LEU A 105 3.69 -0.44 7.16
CA LEU A 105 4.00 -0.26 5.74
C LEU A 105 5.19 -1.16 5.31
N PRO A 106 5.21 -1.68 4.08
CA PRO A 106 6.43 -2.25 3.53
C PRO A 106 7.61 -1.26 3.56
N THR A 107 8.84 -1.77 3.53
CA THR A 107 10.07 -0.97 3.60
C THR A 107 10.91 -1.12 2.32
N TYR A 108 11.86 -0.21 2.10
CA TYR A 108 12.81 -0.28 0.97
C TYR A 108 12.12 -0.40 -0.40
N SER A 109 12.52 -1.37 -1.24
CA SER A 109 11.99 -1.59 -2.58
C SER A 109 10.48 -1.85 -2.60
N ASP A 110 9.95 -2.44 -1.54
CA ASP A 110 8.56 -2.85 -1.47
C ASP A 110 7.66 -1.73 -0.94
N SER A 111 8.25 -0.60 -0.51
CA SER A 111 7.50 0.56 -0.01
C SER A 111 6.49 1.01 -1.07
N PRO A 112 5.20 1.15 -0.73
CA PRO A 112 4.23 1.68 -1.67
C PRO A 112 4.58 3.13 -1.98
N LYS A 113 4.48 3.51 -3.26
CA LYS A 113 4.63 4.91 -3.64
C LYS A 113 3.48 5.72 -3.03
N PRO A 114 3.76 6.84 -2.34
CA PRO A 114 2.72 7.76 -1.90
C PRO A 114 1.91 8.29 -3.08
N SER A 115 0.64 8.55 -2.83
CA SER A 115 -0.21 9.35 -3.72
C SER A 115 0.12 10.83 -3.66
N TYR A 116 0.55 11.34 -2.50
CA TYR A 116 1.14 12.67 -2.37
C TYR A 116 2.10 12.77 -1.17
N PHE A 117 2.98 13.76 -1.24
CA PHE A 117 3.83 14.23 -0.15
C PHE A 117 3.57 15.73 0.07
N MET A 118 3.00 16.09 1.22
CA MET A 118 2.65 17.47 1.56
C MET A 118 3.58 17.97 2.66
N LEU A 119 4.20 19.12 2.44
CA LEU A 119 4.94 19.87 3.45
C LEU A 119 4.03 20.95 4.04
N TYR A 120 3.95 21.06 5.37
CA TYR A 120 3.18 22.12 6.01
C TYR A 120 3.84 22.61 7.30
N ASN A 121 3.57 23.86 7.67
CA ASN A 121 3.99 24.39 8.95
C ASN A 121 2.82 24.30 9.95
N PRO A 122 2.91 23.50 11.02
CA PRO A 122 1.85 23.40 12.02
C PRO A 122 1.73 24.63 12.93
N THR A 123 2.70 25.56 12.91
CA THR A 123 2.72 26.74 13.79
C THR A 123 2.22 28.02 13.13
N LEU A 124 1.77 27.96 11.88
CA LEU A 124 1.19 29.09 11.14
C LEU A 124 -0.33 28.93 11.02
#